data_AF-A0AAW3KDA7-F1
#
_entry.id   AF-A0AAW3KDA7-F1
#
_cell.length_a   1.000
_cell.length_b   1.000
_cell.length_c   1.000
_cell.angle_alpha   90.00
_cell.angle_beta   90.00
_cell.angle_gamma   90.00
#
_symmetry.space_group_name_H-M   'P 1'
#
loop_
_entity.id
_entity.type
_entity.pdbx_description
1 polymer ?
#
loop_
_entity_poly.entity_id
_entity_poly.type
_entity_poly.pdbx_seq_one_letter_code
_entity_poly.pdbx_strand_id
1 'polypeptide(L)'
;MTSLDRVVDTGEEQRTKPGIAAVGATDRPGSIAAKRTAKRPLASSSAAISANSTLKPDQIAFLGEHAAHHKATAATAFVQVLCWPTLPDAWPRLTRSCAALVAVRTDMFSSGAVPVARSWVQGVAPQLSLPFSRDAGAEESTLATLIARLPARLVATVVEPDREKGVVSDLVLYRRSLSGCLAAYEAFLKDAHESARGVLIAHSRKGTQGENLTEAFKEARDRLDDDSSLNNLKLRFWSEPALPLPLEIANLAAAAISRYLEAPKQANPIFDAVASKLVNPPTCLESRKRR
;
A
#
# COMPACT_ATOMS: atom_id res chain seq x y z
N MET A 1 14.76 7.61 -12.79
CA MET A 1 13.45 8.29 -12.59
C MET A 1 12.69 7.50 -11.54
N THR A 2 12.34 8.12 -10.42
CA THR A 2 11.65 7.48 -9.29
C THR A 2 10.18 7.23 -9.65
N SER A 3 9.78 5.96 -9.77
CA SER A 3 8.46 5.49 -10.17
C SER A 3 7.36 5.71 -9.12
N LEU A 4 7.19 6.94 -8.61
CA LEU A 4 6.13 7.29 -7.65
C LEU A 4 5.05 8.22 -8.24
N ASP A 5 5.23 8.68 -9.48
CA ASP A 5 4.31 9.63 -10.13
C ASP A 5 3.03 8.99 -10.70
N ARG A 6 2.88 7.66 -10.58
CA ARG A 6 1.82 6.89 -11.24
C ARG A 6 0.93 6.20 -10.24
N VAL A 7 0.10 7.02 -9.59
CA VAL A 7 -0.93 6.53 -8.67
C VAL A 7 -2.29 6.96 -9.21
N VAL A 8 -3.20 6.01 -9.37
CA VAL A 8 -4.55 6.28 -9.90
C VAL A 8 -5.46 6.74 -8.77
N ASP A 9 -6.08 7.91 -8.92
CA ASP A 9 -7.21 8.34 -8.10
C ASP A 9 -8.48 7.64 -8.61
N THR A 10 -9.12 6.83 -7.77
CA THR A 10 -10.44 6.29 -8.05
C THR A 10 -11.50 7.21 -7.44
N GLY A 11 -12.03 8.12 -8.25
CA GLY A 11 -13.15 8.98 -7.87
C GLY A 11 -13.65 9.83 -9.04
N GLU A 12 -14.90 9.58 -9.42
CA GLU A 12 -15.78 10.35 -10.33
C GLU A 12 -15.64 10.11 -11.84
N GLU A 13 -16.53 9.27 -12.40
CA GLU A 13 -17.47 9.69 -13.46
C GLU A 13 -18.36 8.50 -13.89
N GLN A 14 -19.58 8.44 -13.34
CA GLN A 14 -20.73 7.90 -14.07
C GLN A 14 -21.93 8.80 -13.78
N ARG A 15 -22.13 9.81 -14.62
CA ARG A 15 -23.39 10.54 -14.74
C ARG A 15 -23.95 10.33 -16.13
N THR A 16 -24.87 9.38 -16.20
CA THR A 16 -26.10 9.35 -17.00
C THR A 16 -26.25 10.42 -18.09
N LYS A 17 -26.24 9.97 -19.35
CA LYS A 17 -26.85 10.70 -20.49
C LYS A 17 -28.38 10.67 -20.38
N PRO A 18 -29.05 11.76 -20.76
CA PRO A 18 -30.28 11.60 -21.51
C PRO A 18 -30.36 12.51 -22.76
N GLY A 19 -31.04 11.98 -23.77
CA GLY A 19 -32.08 12.71 -24.50
C GLY A 19 -31.66 13.68 -25.59
N ILE A 20 -31.76 13.22 -26.83
CA ILE A 20 -31.64 14.01 -28.06
C ILE A 20 -32.79 15.02 -28.19
N ALA A 21 -32.43 16.16 -28.78
CA ALA A 21 -33.17 17.37 -29.12
C ALA A 21 -34.58 17.21 -29.73
N ALA A 22 -35.46 18.15 -29.36
CA ALA A 22 -36.45 18.76 -30.26
C ALA A 22 -36.92 20.10 -29.67
N VAL A 23 -36.61 21.24 -30.34
CA VAL A 23 -37.41 22.47 -30.25
C VAL A 23 -37.26 23.26 -31.55
N GLY A 24 -38.39 23.51 -32.22
CA GLY A 24 -38.51 24.48 -33.31
C GLY A 24 -38.89 25.88 -32.81
N ALA A 25 -38.54 26.87 -33.66
CA ALA A 25 -39.13 28.19 -33.91
C ALA A 25 -39.86 28.97 -32.77
N THR A 26 -39.47 30.23 -32.51
CA THR A 26 -40.07 31.46 -33.09
C THR A 26 -39.51 32.76 -32.46
N ASP A 27 -39.20 33.74 -33.32
CA ASP A 27 -39.33 35.22 -33.30
C ASP A 27 -39.11 36.13 -32.06
N ARG A 28 -38.09 37.03 -32.20
CA ARG A 28 -38.07 38.53 -32.18
C ARG A 28 -38.72 39.36 -31.00
N PRO A 29 -38.50 40.70 -30.89
CA PRO A 29 -37.26 41.41 -30.52
C PRO A 29 -37.50 42.53 -29.45
N GLY A 30 -36.44 43.05 -28.82
CA GLY A 30 -36.55 44.20 -27.91
C GLY A 30 -35.23 44.94 -27.71
N SER A 31 -35.17 46.18 -28.20
CA SER A 31 -34.04 47.11 -28.18
C SER A 31 -33.90 47.80 -26.80
N ILE A 32 -32.68 48.23 -26.42
CA ILE A 32 -32.31 49.65 -26.14
C ILE A 32 -30.90 49.73 -25.50
N ALA A 33 -30.02 50.43 -26.25
CA ALA A 33 -28.99 51.41 -25.86
C ALA A 33 -27.86 51.14 -24.82
N ALA A 34 -26.63 51.30 -25.34
CA ALA A 34 -25.62 52.31 -24.97
C ALA A 34 -24.26 51.84 -24.40
N LYS A 35 -23.21 52.17 -25.19
CA LYS A 35 -21.90 52.75 -24.82
C LYS A 35 -20.97 51.98 -23.86
N ARG A 36 -19.88 51.42 -24.39
CA ARG A 36 -18.51 52.00 -24.38
C ARG A 36 -17.47 50.99 -24.87
N THR A 37 -16.49 51.52 -25.60
CA THR A 37 -15.34 50.83 -26.18
C THR A 37 -14.16 50.71 -25.19
N ALA A 38 -13.48 49.56 -25.30
CA ALA A 38 -12.02 49.34 -25.22
C ALA A 38 -11.35 48.90 -23.87
N LYS A 39 -10.61 47.78 -24.03
CA LYS A 39 -9.38 47.28 -23.34
C LYS A 39 -9.50 46.35 -22.10
N ARG A 40 -9.27 45.06 -22.37
CA ARG A 40 -8.75 43.96 -21.50
C ARG A 40 -7.32 44.29 -20.96
N PRO A 41 -6.67 43.47 -20.10
CA PRO A 41 -7.09 42.35 -19.23
C PRO A 41 -6.55 42.46 -17.77
N LEU A 42 -6.65 41.38 -16.97
CA LEU A 42 -6.10 41.09 -15.62
C LEU A 42 -7.05 41.48 -14.45
N ALA A 43 -7.43 40.63 -13.50
CA ALA A 43 -6.93 39.31 -13.09
C ALA A 43 -8.09 38.44 -12.57
N SER A 44 -8.14 37.21 -13.04
CA SER A 44 -8.95 36.13 -12.49
C SER A 44 -8.25 35.52 -11.28
N SER A 45 -8.63 35.91 -10.07
CA SER A 45 -8.26 35.19 -8.84
C SER A 45 -9.37 34.19 -8.51
N SER A 46 -9.43 33.10 -9.27
CA SER A 46 -10.08 31.87 -8.80
C SER A 46 -8.98 30.83 -8.71
N ALA A 47 -8.70 30.43 -7.48
CA ALA A 47 -7.67 29.48 -7.10
C ALA A 47 -7.97 28.11 -7.72
N ALA A 48 -7.40 27.86 -8.90
CA ALA A 48 -7.12 26.51 -9.36
C ALA A 48 -5.95 25.98 -8.50
N ILE A 49 -6.29 25.31 -7.39
CA ILE A 49 -5.34 24.48 -6.65
C ILE A 49 -4.84 23.44 -7.65
N SER A 50 -3.57 23.55 -8.01
CA SER A 50 -2.90 22.66 -8.96
C SER A 50 -2.99 21.22 -8.49
N ALA A 51 -3.83 20.44 -9.16
CA ALA A 51 -3.71 18.99 -9.24
C ALA A 51 -2.42 18.67 -10.01
N ASN A 52 -1.27 18.65 -9.32
CA ASN A 52 0.01 18.04 -9.72
C ASN A 52 1.10 18.28 -8.65
N SER A 53 0.77 18.25 -7.36
CA SER A 53 1.83 18.16 -6.35
C SER A 53 2.43 16.75 -6.42
N THR A 54 3.63 16.64 -6.98
CA THR A 54 4.46 15.42 -6.93
C THR A 54 4.50 14.92 -5.50
N LEU A 55 3.87 13.77 -5.23
CA LEU A 55 3.84 13.20 -3.88
C LEU A 55 5.26 12.89 -3.44
N LYS A 56 5.66 13.45 -2.30
CA LYS A 56 6.99 13.15 -1.79
C LYS A 56 7.01 11.73 -1.21
N PRO A 57 8.09 10.94 -1.40
CA PRO A 57 8.15 9.56 -0.93
C PRO A 57 7.92 9.37 0.57
N ASP A 58 8.22 10.39 1.38
CA ASP A 58 8.02 10.42 2.83
C ASP A 58 6.56 10.57 3.24
N GLN A 59 5.69 11.04 2.34
CA GLN A 59 4.26 11.23 2.57
C GLN A 59 3.42 10.00 2.24
N ILE A 60 4.07 8.90 1.83
CA ILE A 60 3.42 7.70 1.32
C ILE A 60 3.64 6.54 2.30
N ALA A 61 2.54 5.92 2.70
CA ALA A 61 2.51 4.62 3.35
C ALA A 61 2.04 3.54 2.36
N PHE A 62 2.48 2.30 2.57
CA PHE A 62 2.16 1.15 1.73
C PHE A 62 1.40 0.11 2.52
N LEU A 63 0.34 -0.40 1.94
CA LEU A 63 -0.55 -1.40 2.52
C LEU A 63 -0.32 -2.75 1.85
N GLY A 64 0.40 -3.62 2.55
CA GLY A 64 0.60 -5.00 2.15
C GLY A 64 -0.40 -5.93 2.80
N GLU A 65 -0.63 -7.07 2.18
CA GLU A 65 -1.55 -8.08 2.68
C GLU A 65 -1.10 -9.50 2.30
N HIS A 66 -1.46 -10.46 3.14
CA HIS A 66 -1.30 -11.87 2.85
C HIS A 66 -2.52 -12.62 3.40
N ALA A 67 -3.24 -13.31 2.51
CA ALA A 67 -4.55 -13.87 2.82
C ALA A 67 -4.61 -15.39 2.62
N ALA A 68 -5.39 -16.02 3.49
CA ALA A 68 -5.87 -17.41 3.46
C ALA A 68 -6.71 -17.79 2.23
N HIS A 69 -7.17 -16.83 1.42
CA HIS A 69 -8.09 -17.10 0.29
C HIS A 69 -7.41 -17.49 -1.02
N HIS A 70 -6.07 -17.53 -1.07
CA HIS A 70 -5.43 -18.23 -2.16
C HIS A 70 -5.67 -19.74 -1.94
N LYS A 71 -6.42 -20.40 -2.82
CA LYS A 71 -6.52 -21.89 -2.84
C LYS A 71 -5.15 -22.59 -2.89
N ALA A 72 -4.07 -21.84 -3.12
CA ALA A 72 -2.69 -22.27 -3.12
C ALA A 72 -1.93 -22.04 -1.78
N THR A 73 -2.48 -21.29 -0.82
CA THR A 73 -1.85 -21.00 0.48
C THR A 73 -2.67 -21.64 1.59
N ALA A 74 -2.04 -22.50 2.40
CA ALA A 74 -2.66 -23.10 3.59
C ALA A 74 -2.79 -22.09 4.75
N ALA A 75 -2.83 -20.79 4.46
CA ALA A 75 -2.72 -19.74 5.45
C ALA A 75 -3.96 -19.71 6.35
N THR A 76 -3.72 -19.66 7.66
CA THR A 76 -4.77 -19.79 8.67
C THR A 76 -5.32 -18.45 9.14
N ALA A 77 -4.71 -17.34 8.73
CA ALA A 77 -5.07 -15.99 9.11
C ALA A 77 -4.96 -15.03 7.91
N PHE A 78 -5.71 -13.94 7.98
CA PHE A 78 -5.55 -12.79 7.11
C PHE A 78 -4.63 -11.78 7.80
N VAL A 79 -3.51 -11.46 7.17
CA VAL A 79 -2.53 -10.51 7.71
C VAL A 79 -2.49 -9.27 6.82
N GLN A 80 -2.62 -8.10 7.45
CA GLN A 80 -2.45 -6.82 6.78
C GLN A 80 -1.32 -6.04 7.45
N VAL A 81 -0.45 -5.44 6.65
CA VAL A 81 0.70 -4.69 7.13
C VAL A 81 0.70 -3.30 6.51
N LEU A 82 0.76 -2.29 7.36
CA LEU A 82 1.03 -0.91 6.98
C LEU A 82 2.53 -0.63 7.15
N CYS A 83 3.16 -0.09 6.12
CA CYS A 83 4.59 0.24 6.10
C CYS A 83 4.80 1.70 5.71
N TRP A 84 5.57 2.46 6.48
CA TRP A 84 5.88 3.85 6.17
C TRP A 84 7.34 4.20 6.49
N PRO A 85 7.91 5.21 5.81
CA PRO A 85 9.30 5.56 6.01
C PRO A 85 9.46 6.44 7.27
N THR A 86 10.59 6.29 7.96
CA THR A 86 11.00 7.20 9.05
C THR A 86 12.02 8.24 8.58
N LEU A 87 12.60 8.06 7.38
CA LEU A 87 13.51 9.00 6.75
C LEU A 87 13.07 9.28 5.31
N PRO A 88 13.24 10.51 4.79
CA PRO A 88 12.80 10.84 3.43
C PRO A 88 13.44 10.02 2.32
N ASP A 89 14.63 9.49 2.57
CA ASP A 89 15.38 8.71 1.60
C ASP A 89 15.29 7.19 1.82
N ALA A 90 14.39 6.72 2.69
CA ALA A 90 14.19 5.28 2.97
C ALA A 90 13.92 4.47 1.69
N TRP A 91 12.92 4.87 0.90
CA TRP A 91 12.55 4.17 -0.34
C TRP A 91 13.60 4.32 -1.44
N PRO A 92 14.17 5.51 -1.69
CA PRO A 92 15.33 5.63 -2.58
C PRO A 92 16.54 4.76 -2.17
N ARG A 93 16.82 4.63 -0.87
CA ARG A 93 17.88 3.74 -0.35
C ARG A 93 17.56 2.28 -0.59
N LEU A 94 16.31 1.86 -0.40
CA LEU A 94 15.85 0.51 -0.72
C LEU A 94 16.09 0.19 -2.20
N THR A 95 15.62 1.06 -3.11
CA THR A 95 15.79 0.88 -4.55
C THR A 95 17.26 0.78 -4.96
N ARG A 96 18.11 1.66 -4.43
CA ARG A 96 19.57 1.61 -4.69
C ARG A 96 20.20 0.32 -4.17
N SER A 97 19.82 -0.12 -2.97
CA SER A 97 20.35 -1.34 -2.36
C SER A 97 19.94 -2.58 -3.16
N CYS A 98 18.68 -2.67 -3.59
CA CYS A 98 18.21 -3.75 -4.45
C CYS A 98 18.92 -3.75 -5.80
N ALA A 99 19.07 -2.59 -6.45
CA ALA A 99 19.79 -2.49 -7.72
C ALA A 99 21.26 -2.92 -7.58
N ALA A 100 21.93 -2.52 -6.51
CA ALA A 100 23.30 -2.95 -6.22
C ALA A 100 23.38 -4.47 -5.97
N LEU A 101 22.43 -5.05 -5.24
CA LEU A 101 22.34 -6.50 -5.05
C LEU A 101 22.15 -7.25 -6.36
N VAL A 102 21.27 -6.76 -7.25
CA VAL A 102 21.09 -7.34 -8.59
C VAL A 102 22.41 -7.29 -9.37
N ALA A 103 23.10 -6.14 -9.39
CA ALA A 103 24.34 -5.98 -10.13
C ALA A 103 25.44 -6.93 -9.63
N VAL A 104 25.66 -6.99 -8.32
CA VAL A 104 26.67 -7.87 -7.69
C VAL A 104 26.37 -9.35 -7.98
N ARG A 105 25.11 -9.78 -7.81
CA ARG A 105 24.77 -11.20 -8.02
C ARG A 105 24.77 -11.58 -9.50
N THR A 106 24.39 -10.66 -10.38
CA THR A 106 24.48 -10.91 -11.83
C THR A 106 25.93 -11.14 -12.25
N ASP A 107 26.86 -10.34 -11.75
CA ASP A 107 28.29 -10.50 -11.99
C ASP A 107 28.82 -11.84 -11.47
N MET A 108 28.50 -12.18 -10.21
CA MET A 108 28.93 -13.43 -9.56
C MET A 108 28.43 -14.70 -10.27
N PHE A 109 27.23 -14.68 -10.84
CA PHE A 109 26.61 -15.85 -11.47
C PHE A 109 26.62 -15.79 -13.01
N SER A 110 27.54 -15.03 -13.61
CA SER A 110 27.70 -14.88 -15.06
C SER A 110 27.93 -16.21 -15.81
N SER A 111 28.33 -17.29 -15.11
CA SER A 111 28.54 -18.62 -15.70
C SER A 111 27.55 -19.67 -15.15
N GLY A 112 26.74 -20.24 -16.06
CA GLY A 112 26.22 -21.61 -15.98
C GLY A 112 25.25 -22.02 -14.85
N ALA A 113 24.91 -21.16 -13.89
CA ALA A 113 24.05 -21.53 -12.78
C ALA A 113 22.59 -21.77 -13.25
N VAL A 114 22.07 -22.96 -12.97
CA VAL A 114 20.70 -23.38 -13.30
C VAL A 114 19.72 -22.64 -12.40
N PRO A 115 18.55 -22.18 -12.91
CA PRO A 115 17.51 -21.58 -12.08
C PRO A 115 17.11 -22.51 -10.92
N VAL A 116 17.01 -21.95 -9.71
CA VAL A 116 16.58 -22.69 -8.53
C VAL A 116 15.05 -22.83 -8.53
N ALA A 117 14.52 -23.81 -7.80
CA ALA A 117 13.10 -23.92 -7.53
C ALA A 117 12.53 -22.58 -7.00
N ARG A 118 11.30 -22.25 -7.41
CA ARG A 118 10.64 -20.98 -7.03
C ARG A 118 10.54 -20.86 -5.51
N SER A 119 11.16 -19.83 -4.94
CA SER A 119 11.06 -19.53 -3.52
C SER A 119 9.67 -18.98 -3.18
N TRP A 120 9.27 -19.09 -1.91
CA TRP A 120 8.01 -18.48 -1.44
C TRP A 120 8.08 -16.95 -1.52
N VAL A 121 9.27 -16.37 -1.35
CA VAL A 121 9.53 -14.93 -1.49
C VAL A 121 9.20 -14.48 -2.90
N GLN A 122 9.62 -15.22 -3.93
CA GLN A 122 9.29 -14.91 -5.33
C GLN A 122 7.78 -14.83 -5.57
N GLY A 123 6.97 -15.59 -4.83
CA GLY A 123 5.51 -15.56 -4.93
C GLY A 123 4.86 -14.28 -4.41
N VAL A 124 5.50 -13.55 -3.48
CA VAL A 124 4.93 -12.37 -2.81
C VAL A 124 5.69 -11.08 -3.10
N ALA A 125 6.97 -11.19 -3.45
CA ALA A 125 7.89 -10.09 -3.68
C ALA A 125 8.86 -10.43 -4.83
N PRO A 126 8.35 -10.51 -6.07
CA PRO A 126 9.13 -10.99 -7.21
C PRO A 126 10.35 -10.11 -7.48
N GLN A 127 10.27 -8.79 -7.37
CA GLN A 127 11.43 -7.93 -7.62
C GLN A 127 12.49 -8.05 -6.52
N LEU A 128 12.10 -8.22 -5.26
CA LEU A 128 13.03 -8.48 -4.18
C LEU A 128 13.74 -9.84 -4.33
N SER A 129 13.07 -10.83 -4.92
CA SER A 129 13.63 -12.17 -5.18
C SER A 129 14.59 -12.23 -6.38
N LEU A 130 14.53 -11.26 -7.32
CA LEU A 130 15.29 -11.28 -8.57
C LEU A 130 16.79 -11.59 -8.41
N PRO A 131 17.53 -10.99 -7.44
CA PRO A 131 18.96 -11.28 -7.26
C PRO A 131 19.24 -12.75 -6.93
N PHE A 132 18.28 -13.47 -6.38
CA PHE A 132 18.43 -14.80 -5.80
C PHE A 132 17.88 -15.93 -6.68
N SER A 133 17.42 -15.62 -7.89
CA SER A 133 16.89 -16.60 -8.85
C SER A 133 17.82 -17.79 -9.15
N ARG A 134 19.13 -17.64 -8.89
CA ARG A 134 20.18 -18.66 -9.09
C ARG A 134 20.80 -19.18 -7.79
N ASP A 135 20.42 -18.63 -6.63
CA ASP A 135 20.92 -19.03 -5.31
C ASP A 135 19.91 -18.67 -4.22
N ALA A 136 19.05 -19.63 -3.87
CA ALA A 136 18.02 -19.45 -2.85
C ALA A 136 18.57 -19.51 -1.41
N GLY A 137 19.80 -20.02 -1.19
CA GLY A 137 20.33 -20.28 0.15
C GLY A 137 20.54 -19.02 0.98
N ALA A 138 20.84 -17.90 0.32
CA ALA A 138 21.08 -16.60 0.97
C ALA A 138 19.89 -15.63 0.90
N GLU A 139 18.79 -15.99 0.22
CA GLU A 139 17.67 -15.08 -0.06
C GLU A 139 17.07 -14.51 1.23
N GLU A 140 16.59 -15.38 2.12
CA GLU A 140 15.88 -14.94 3.32
C GLU A 140 16.76 -14.11 4.26
N SER A 141 18.02 -14.53 4.46
CA SER A 141 18.96 -13.83 5.35
C SER A 141 19.38 -12.46 4.79
N THR A 142 19.55 -12.35 3.47
CA THR A 142 19.91 -11.09 2.82
C THR A 142 18.72 -10.12 2.87
N LEU A 143 17.51 -10.59 2.59
CA LEU A 143 16.30 -9.77 2.68
C LEU A 143 15.97 -9.36 4.12
N ALA A 144 16.19 -10.26 5.09
CA ALA A 144 16.09 -9.92 6.51
C ALA A 144 17.05 -8.77 6.88
N THR A 145 18.30 -8.83 6.40
CA THR A 145 19.28 -7.76 6.62
C THR A 145 18.85 -6.44 5.98
N LEU A 146 18.29 -6.50 4.76
CA LEU A 146 17.78 -5.35 4.05
C LEU A 146 16.61 -4.69 4.82
N ILE A 147 15.63 -5.48 5.29
CA ILE A 147 14.50 -5.02 6.09
C ILE A 147 14.98 -4.44 7.43
N ALA A 148 15.88 -5.13 8.14
CA ALA A 148 16.39 -4.67 9.43
C ALA A 148 17.07 -3.29 9.32
N ARG A 149 17.77 -3.01 8.21
CA ARG A 149 18.44 -1.73 7.97
C ARG A 149 17.56 -0.65 7.34
N LEU A 150 16.38 -1.01 6.85
CA LEU A 150 15.44 -0.08 6.23
C LEU A 150 14.92 0.92 7.28
N PRO A 151 15.06 2.24 7.07
CA PRO A 151 14.50 3.24 7.96
C PRO A 151 13.00 3.38 7.70
N ALA A 152 12.26 2.37 8.14
CA ALA A 152 10.82 2.25 8.05
C ALA A 152 10.26 1.66 9.34
N ARG A 153 8.97 1.88 9.56
CA ARG A 153 8.18 1.25 10.63
C ARG A 153 7.03 0.49 10.03
N LEU A 154 6.58 -0.51 10.77
CA LEU A 154 5.51 -1.39 10.37
C LEU A 154 4.43 -1.42 11.46
N VAL A 155 3.18 -1.52 11.06
CA VAL A 155 2.07 -1.97 11.91
C VAL A 155 1.44 -3.16 11.22
N ALA A 156 1.06 -4.16 11.99
CA ALA A 156 0.40 -5.34 11.48
C ALA A 156 -0.92 -5.60 12.21
N THR A 157 -1.91 -6.07 11.48
CA THR A 157 -3.13 -6.66 12.05
C THR A 157 -3.30 -8.06 11.53
N VAL A 158 -3.60 -8.97 12.45
CA VAL A 158 -3.87 -10.38 12.16
C VAL A 158 -5.33 -10.64 12.46
N VAL A 159 -6.08 -11.12 11.47
CA VAL A 159 -7.48 -11.50 11.59
C VAL A 159 -7.59 -12.99 11.30
N GLU A 160 -7.91 -13.77 12.34
CA GLU A 160 -8.21 -15.18 12.18
C GLU A 160 -9.67 -15.31 11.70
N PRO A 161 -9.93 -15.90 10.51
CA PRO A 161 -11.28 -16.19 10.09
C PRO A 161 -11.89 -17.21 11.06
N ASP A 162 -13.10 -16.92 11.54
CA ASP A 162 -13.83 -17.77 12.47
C ASP A 162 -14.11 -19.13 11.80
N ARG A 163 -13.38 -20.17 12.24
CA ARG A 163 -13.45 -21.51 11.65
C ARG A 163 -14.81 -22.17 11.83
N GLU A 164 -15.60 -21.71 12.81
CA GLU A 164 -16.89 -22.30 13.15
C GLU A 164 -18.05 -21.69 12.36
N LYS A 165 -17.90 -20.46 11.83
CA LYS A 165 -19.00 -19.71 11.19
C LYS A 165 -19.03 -19.76 9.65
N GLY A 166 -18.31 -20.70 9.06
CA GLY A 166 -18.26 -20.86 7.59
C GLY A 166 -17.42 -19.78 6.90
N VAL A 167 -17.63 -19.61 5.58
CA VAL A 167 -16.83 -18.69 4.75
C VAL A 167 -17.08 -17.24 5.16
N VAL A 168 -16.09 -16.62 5.82
CA VAL A 168 -16.10 -15.19 6.15
C VAL A 168 -15.94 -14.38 4.86
N SER A 169 -16.79 -13.38 4.67
CA SER A 169 -16.70 -12.46 3.51
C SER A 169 -15.40 -11.65 3.53
N ASP A 170 -14.75 -11.50 2.38
CA ASP A 170 -13.57 -10.65 2.18
C ASP A 170 -13.76 -9.24 2.77
N LEU A 171 -14.96 -8.66 2.61
CA LEU A 171 -15.28 -7.33 3.16
C LEU A 171 -15.16 -7.28 4.69
N VAL A 172 -15.58 -8.35 5.39
CA VAL A 172 -15.49 -8.43 6.85
C VAL A 172 -14.02 -8.52 7.29
N LEU A 173 -13.22 -9.29 6.57
CA LEU A 173 -11.77 -9.38 6.82
C LEU A 173 -11.12 -8.02 6.64
N TYR A 174 -11.37 -7.35 5.50
CA TYR A 174 -10.85 -6.01 5.22
C TYR A 174 -11.26 -4.97 6.26
N ARG A 175 -12.53 -4.96 6.68
CA ARG A 175 -13.02 -4.04 7.72
C ARG A 175 -12.26 -4.22 9.03
N ARG A 176 -12.10 -5.48 9.48
CA ARG A 176 -11.40 -5.78 10.75
C ARG A 176 -9.92 -5.46 10.66
N SER A 177 -9.27 -5.87 9.58
CA SER A 177 -7.82 -5.71 9.42
C SER A 177 -7.42 -4.26 9.24
N LEU A 178 -8.16 -3.48 8.43
CA LEU A 178 -7.87 -2.06 8.22
C LEU A 178 -8.13 -1.24 9.48
N SER A 179 -9.26 -1.49 10.16
CA SER A 179 -9.57 -0.79 11.40
C SER A 179 -8.48 -1.02 12.46
N GLY A 180 -7.99 -2.26 12.60
CA GLY A 180 -6.87 -2.57 13.49
C GLY A 180 -5.57 -1.86 13.08
N CYS A 181 -5.23 -1.89 11.78
CA CYS A 181 -4.00 -1.27 11.28
C CYS A 181 -4.01 0.24 11.45
N LEU A 182 -5.13 0.91 11.13
CA LEU A 182 -5.25 2.35 11.26
C LEU A 182 -5.29 2.79 12.73
N ALA A 183 -5.98 2.06 13.60
CA ALA A 183 -5.99 2.35 15.03
C ALA A 183 -4.59 2.22 15.67
N ALA A 184 -3.85 1.14 15.36
CA ALA A 184 -2.49 0.96 15.86
C ALA A 184 -1.51 1.98 15.28
N TYR A 185 -1.69 2.39 14.02
CA TYR A 185 -0.92 3.47 13.41
C TYR A 185 -1.22 4.82 14.07
N GLU A 186 -2.49 5.15 14.29
CA GLU A 186 -2.89 6.38 14.97
C GLU A 186 -2.33 6.45 16.39
N ALA A 187 -2.42 5.36 17.16
CA ALA A 187 -1.86 5.28 18.50
C ALA A 187 -0.35 5.61 18.49
N PHE A 188 0.39 5.02 17.53
CA PHE A 188 1.81 5.35 17.35
C PHE A 188 2.04 6.82 17.01
N LEU A 189 1.27 7.41 16.09
CA LEU A 189 1.42 8.80 15.71
C LEU A 189 1.21 9.74 16.91
N LYS A 190 0.23 9.43 17.76
CA LYS A 190 -0.05 10.16 19.00
C LYS A 190 1.13 10.04 19.97
N ASP A 191 1.63 8.83 20.20
CA ASP A 191 2.75 8.55 21.12
C ASP A 191 4.09 9.14 20.66
N ALA A 192 4.37 9.08 19.35
CA ALA A 192 5.61 9.55 18.75
C ALA A 192 5.56 11.04 18.38
N HIS A 193 4.41 11.71 18.54
CA HIS A 193 4.16 13.07 18.06
C HIS A 193 4.51 13.26 16.57
N GLU A 194 4.23 12.24 15.74
CA GLU A 194 4.47 12.26 14.29
C GLU A 194 3.21 12.65 13.52
N SER A 195 3.39 13.25 12.35
CA SER A 195 2.28 13.49 11.42
C SER A 195 1.94 12.26 10.59
N ALA A 196 0.65 12.06 10.34
CA ALA A 196 0.17 11.02 9.45
C ALA A 196 0.74 11.18 8.05
N ARG A 197 1.01 10.04 7.39
CA ARG A 197 1.28 10.04 5.95
C ARG A 197 -0.02 10.36 5.21
N GLY A 198 0.06 11.14 4.14
CA GLY A 198 -1.14 11.66 3.46
C GLY A 198 -1.77 10.66 2.50
N VAL A 199 -1.00 9.67 2.02
CA VAL A 199 -1.44 8.71 1.02
C VAL A 199 -1.09 7.30 1.45
N LEU A 200 -2.07 6.41 1.35
CA LEU A 200 -1.95 4.98 1.51
C LEU A 200 -2.03 4.29 0.15
N ILE A 201 -0.98 3.57 -0.25
CA ILE A 201 -0.95 2.83 -1.52
C ILE A 201 -1.15 1.34 -1.25
N ALA A 202 -2.17 0.76 -1.88
CA ALA A 202 -2.43 -0.67 -1.90
C ALA A 202 -2.24 -1.25 -3.31
N HIS A 203 -2.09 -2.57 -3.41
CA HIS A 203 -2.10 -3.25 -4.72
C HIS A 203 -3.50 -3.14 -5.35
N SER A 204 -3.59 -2.69 -6.61
CA SER A 204 -4.84 -2.80 -7.38
C SER A 204 -5.27 -4.25 -7.54
N ARG A 205 -6.43 -4.58 -6.98
CA ARG A 205 -7.08 -5.87 -7.18
C ARG A 205 -8.24 -5.74 -8.15
N LYS A 206 -8.38 -6.72 -9.04
CA LYS A 206 -9.51 -6.79 -9.97
C LYS A 206 -10.76 -7.28 -9.27
N GLY A 207 -11.93 -6.83 -9.73
CA GLY A 207 -13.23 -7.27 -9.22
C GLY A 207 -13.55 -6.73 -7.83
N THR A 208 -14.32 -7.50 -7.07
CA THR A 208 -14.92 -7.08 -5.78
C THR A 208 -13.91 -6.79 -4.69
N GLN A 209 -12.66 -7.27 -4.78
CA GLN A 209 -11.67 -7.08 -3.72
C GLN A 209 -11.20 -5.62 -3.60
N GLY A 210 -11.03 -4.91 -4.71
CA GLY A 210 -10.69 -3.48 -4.69
C GLY A 210 -11.84 -2.62 -4.14
N GLU A 211 -13.07 -2.99 -4.49
CA GLU A 211 -14.29 -2.35 -3.98
C GLU A 211 -14.44 -2.58 -2.47
N ASN A 212 -14.29 -3.83 -2.02
CA ASN A 212 -14.34 -4.21 -0.60
C ASN A 212 -13.27 -3.47 0.22
N LEU A 213 -12.05 -3.34 -0.31
CA LEU A 213 -10.98 -2.62 0.37
C LEU A 213 -11.28 -1.11 0.45
N THR A 214 -11.86 -0.53 -0.60
CA THR A 214 -12.28 0.88 -0.62
C THR A 214 -13.41 1.15 0.36
N GLU A 215 -14.41 0.27 0.41
CA GLU A 215 -15.53 0.35 1.35
C GLU A 215 -15.03 0.21 2.79
N ALA A 216 -14.23 -0.82 3.08
CA ALA A 216 -13.63 -1.03 4.39
C ALA A 216 -12.75 0.16 4.83
N PHE A 217 -12.04 0.80 3.90
CA PHE A 217 -11.25 2.00 4.19
C PHE A 217 -12.13 3.19 4.56
N LYS A 218 -13.22 3.43 3.82
CA LYS A 218 -14.17 4.50 4.15
C LYS A 218 -14.75 4.30 5.55
N GLU A 219 -15.23 3.10 5.84
CA GLU A 219 -15.78 2.79 7.17
C GLU A 219 -14.76 2.88 8.30
N ALA A 220 -13.54 2.41 8.07
CA ALA A 220 -12.49 2.52 9.07
C ALA A 220 -12.15 3.99 9.35
N ARG A 221 -12.19 4.84 8.32
CA ARG A 221 -11.97 6.28 8.45
C ARG A 221 -13.14 7.00 9.14
N ASP A 222 -14.37 6.64 8.83
CA ASP A 222 -15.57 7.24 9.44
C ASP A 222 -15.71 6.94 10.94
N ARG A 223 -14.95 5.96 11.45
CA ARG A 223 -14.87 5.62 12.88
C ARG A 223 -13.75 6.34 13.63
N LEU A 224 -12.90 7.08 12.92
CA LEU A 224 -11.85 7.88 13.55
C LEU A 224 -12.47 9.13 14.17
N ASP A 225 -11.85 9.63 15.24
CA ASP A 225 -12.26 10.88 15.86
C ASP A 225 -12.15 12.05 14.86
N ASP A 226 -13.00 13.08 14.98
CA ASP A 226 -12.98 14.26 14.10
C ASP A 226 -11.62 15.01 14.12
N ASP A 227 -10.85 14.85 15.21
CA ASP A 227 -9.50 15.40 15.38
C ASP A 227 -8.37 14.44 14.98
N SER A 228 -8.71 13.29 14.38
CA SER A 228 -7.72 12.29 14.00
C SER A 228 -6.78 12.83 12.92
N SER A 229 -5.48 12.64 13.17
CA SER A 229 -4.44 12.94 12.17
C SER A 229 -4.61 12.16 10.85
N LEU A 230 -5.38 11.08 10.88
CA LEU A 230 -5.66 10.23 9.73
C LEU A 230 -6.85 10.71 8.87
N ASN A 231 -7.57 11.76 9.26
CA ASN A 231 -8.77 12.22 8.52
C ASN A 231 -8.49 12.64 7.07
N ASN A 232 -7.26 13.10 6.80
CA ASN A 232 -6.80 13.47 5.46
C ASN A 232 -6.15 12.31 4.69
N LEU A 233 -6.06 11.11 5.27
CA LEU A 233 -5.47 9.95 4.64
C LEU A 233 -6.32 9.53 3.42
N LYS A 234 -5.67 9.35 2.28
CA LYS A 234 -6.30 8.89 1.04
C LYS A 234 -5.80 7.50 0.66
N LEU A 235 -6.72 6.57 0.42
CA LEU A 235 -6.39 5.30 -0.21
C LEU A 235 -6.26 5.48 -1.71
N ARG A 236 -5.18 4.94 -2.28
CA ARG A 236 -4.98 4.84 -3.71
C ARG A 236 -4.47 3.46 -4.09
N PHE A 237 -4.70 3.09 -5.34
CA PHE A 237 -4.30 1.80 -5.88
C PHE A 237 -3.13 1.92 -6.84
N TRP A 238 -2.18 1.01 -6.66
CA TRP A 238 -1.08 0.82 -7.60
C TRP A 238 -1.57 0.01 -8.81
N SER A 239 -1.58 0.63 -9.98
CA SER A 239 -2.16 0.04 -11.20
C SER A 239 -1.15 -0.69 -12.09
N GLU A 240 0.16 -0.48 -11.89
CA GLU A 240 1.17 -1.12 -12.73
C GLU A 240 1.37 -2.61 -12.34
N PRO A 241 1.71 -3.48 -13.31
CA PRO A 241 1.95 -4.90 -13.03
C PRO A 241 3.12 -5.15 -12.07
N ALA A 242 4.15 -4.29 -12.13
CA ALA A 242 5.29 -4.36 -11.22
C ALA A 242 4.99 -3.50 -10.00
N LEU A 243 4.96 -4.13 -8.82
CA LEU A 243 4.71 -3.43 -7.57
C LEU A 243 5.94 -2.60 -7.17
N PRO A 244 5.80 -1.41 -6.58
CA PRO A 244 6.95 -0.68 -6.10
C PRO A 244 7.58 -1.47 -4.93
N LEU A 245 8.91 -1.45 -4.81
CA LEU A 245 9.64 -2.22 -3.79
C LEU A 245 9.09 -2.04 -2.35
N PRO A 246 8.67 -0.84 -1.90
CA PRO A 246 8.04 -0.69 -0.59
C PRO A 246 6.74 -1.49 -0.41
N LEU A 247 5.94 -1.64 -1.47
CA LEU A 247 4.73 -2.46 -1.45
C LEU A 247 5.08 -3.96 -1.42
N GLU A 248 6.12 -4.38 -2.15
CA GLU A 248 6.65 -5.74 -2.02
C GLU A 248 7.18 -6.03 -0.61
N ILE A 249 7.84 -5.07 0.06
CA ILE A 249 8.25 -5.20 1.47
C ILE A 249 7.03 -5.39 2.37
N ALA A 250 5.96 -4.62 2.16
CA ALA A 250 4.74 -4.74 2.97
C ALA A 250 4.06 -6.11 2.77
N ASN A 251 3.98 -6.61 1.53
CA ASN A 251 3.46 -7.95 1.23
C ASN A 251 4.35 -9.06 1.81
N LEU A 252 5.67 -8.92 1.68
CA LEU A 252 6.65 -9.85 2.25
C LEU A 252 6.55 -9.90 3.77
N ALA A 253 6.36 -8.75 4.43
CA ALA A 253 6.15 -8.69 5.87
C ALA A 253 4.86 -9.40 6.29
N ALA A 254 3.75 -9.16 5.59
CA ALA A 254 2.48 -9.85 5.84
C ALA A 254 2.62 -11.38 5.67
N ALA A 255 3.31 -11.82 4.62
CA ALA A 255 3.58 -13.23 4.36
C ALA A 255 4.50 -13.86 5.42
N ALA A 256 5.54 -13.15 5.84
CA ALA A 256 6.46 -13.63 6.89
C ALA A 256 5.74 -13.82 8.23
N ILE A 257 4.81 -12.90 8.58
CA ILE A 257 3.94 -13.03 9.77
C ILE A 257 3.01 -14.24 9.62
N SER A 258 2.35 -14.44 8.48
CA SER A 258 1.50 -15.62 8.25
C SER A 258 2.27 -16.92 8.43
N ARG A 259 3.47 -17.02 7.83
CA ARG A 259 4.35 -18.18 7.96
C ARG A 259 4.77 -18.43 9.41
N TYR A 260 5.03 -17.37 10.18
CA TYR A 260 5.30 -17.51 11.61
C TYR A 260 4.10 -18.07 12.37
N LEU A 261 2.88 -17.62 12.07
CA LEU A 261 1.67 -18.13 12.71
C LEU A 261 1.42 -19.62 12.39
N GLU A 262 1.72 -20.04 11.16
CA GLU A 262 1.58 -21.44 10.72
C GLU A 262 2.64 -22.36 11.33
N ALA A 263 3.89 -21.90 11.43
CA ALA A 263 5.01 -22.67 11.95
C ALA A 263 5.93 -21.85 12.87
N PRO A 264 5.50 -21.53 14.12
CA PRO A 264 6.25 -20.63 15.01
C PRO A 264 7.65 -21.11 15.39
N LYS A 265 7.89 -22.42 15.29
CA LYS A 265 9.18 -23.06 15.62
C LYS A 265 10.16 -23.08 14.45
N GLN A 266 9.70 -22.81 13.22
CA GLN A 266 10.57 -22.79 12.05
C GLN A 266 11.37 -21.48 12.02
N ALA A 267 12.65 -21.57 11.66
CA ALA A 267 13.46 -20.37 11.46
C ALA A 267 12.86 -19.50 10.36
N ASN A 268 12.67 -18.22 10.64
CA ASN A 268 12.14 -17.24 9.69
C ASN A 268 12.87 -15.90 9.89
N PRO A 269 14.06 -15.74 9.29
CA PRO A 269 14.87 -14.53 9.45
C PRO A 269 14.13 -13.27 9.02
N ILE A 270 13.28 -13.36 8.00
CA ILE A 270 12.48 -12.24 7.50
C ILE A 270 11.47 -11.81 8.57
N PHE A 271 10.79 -12.75 9.23
CA PHE A 271 9.90 -12.44 10.35
C PHE A 271 10.67 -11.79 11.51
N ASP A 272 11.84 -12.31 11.89
CA ASP A 272 12.63 -11.71 12.97
C ASP A 272 13.01 -10.25 12.66
N ALA A 273 13.36 -9.95 11.41
CA ALA A 273 13.60 -8.58 10.96
C ALA A 273 12.32 -7.73 10.98
N VAL A 274 11.19 -8.26 10.50
CA VAL A 274 9.88 -7.58 10.50
C VAL A 274 9.41 -7.28 11.92
N ALA A 275 9.52 -8.24 12.83
CA ALA A 275 9.13 -8.10 14.23
C ALA A 275 9.90 -6.97 14.93
N SER A 276 11.18 -6.78 14.58
CA SER A 276 11.98 -5.64 15.09
C SER A 276 11.50 -4.27 14.61
N LYS A 277 10.68 -4.21 13.55
CA LYS A 277 10.12 -2.99 12.96
C LYS A 277 8.67 -2.74 13.34
N LEU A 278 7.99 -3.75 13.87
CA LEU A 278 6.60 -3.64 14.29
C LEU A 278 6.48 -2.65 15.45
N VAL A 279 5.56 -1.72 15.29
CA VAL A 279 5.07 -0.86 16.34
C VAL A 279 3.82 -1.50 16.90
N ASN A 280 3.74 -1.64 18.22
CA ASN A 280 2.62 -2.26 18.93
C ASN A 280 2.27 -3.65 18.33
N PRO A 281 3.18 -4.64 18.46
CA PRO A 281 3.00 -5.94 17.83
C PRO A 281 1.69 -6.60 18.31
N PRO A 282 0.91 -7.24 17.41
CA PRO A 282 -0.24 -8.04 17.80
C PRO A 282 0.12 -9.06 18.90
N THR A 283 -0.77 -9.25 19.87
CA THR A 283 -0.56 -10.16 21.00
C THR A 283 -0.26 -11.59 20.58
N CYS A 284 -0.81 -12.05 19.45
CA CYS A 284 -0.51 -13.37 18.88
C CYS A 284 0.96 -13.55 18.44
N LEU A 285 1.73 -12.45 18.29
CA LEU A 285 3.14 -12.46 17.91
C LEU A 285 4.10 -12.33 19.12
N GLU A 286 3.60 -12.07 20.33
CA GLU A 286 4.42 -11.80 21.52
C GLU A 286 5.09 -13.05 22.13
N SER A 287 4.80 -14.24 21.59
CA SER A 287 5.24 -15.56 22.09
C SER A 287 6.76 -15.80 22.06
N ARG A 288 7.56 -14.81 21.62
CA ARG A 288 9.03 -14.88 21.54
C ARG A 288 9.75 -13.79 22.35
N LYS A 289 9.21 -13.34 23.48
CA LYS A 289 10.06 -12.67 24.50
C LYS A 289 11.08 -13.69 25.02
N ARG A 290 12.23 -13.70 24.35
CA ARG A 290 13.54 -14.27 24.69
C ARG A 290 13.56 -15.07 26.01
N ARG A 291 13.62 -16.40 25.90
CA ARG A 291 14.40 -17.21 26.84
C ARG A 291 15.79 -17.40 26.27
#